data_AF-A0A4S8LZK9-F1
#
_entry.id   AF-A0A4S8LZK9-F1
#
_cell.length_a   1.000
_cell.length_b   1.000
_cell.length_c   1.000
_cell.angle_alpha   90.00
_cell.angle_beta   90.00
_cell.angle_gamma   90.00
#
_symmetry.space_group_name_H-M   'P 1'
#
loop_
_entity.id
_entity.type
_entity.pdbx_description
1 polymer ?
#
loop_
_entity_poly.entity_id
_entity_poly.type
_entity_poly.pdbx_seq_one_letter_code
_entity_poly.pdbx_strand_id
1 'polypeptide(L)'
;FGEFVLSFNSNDHLASVCTSFPFPFHYAYSKWLKTVARWIGSSPPAQQPIYNVIKENTGPWSGFGAYLTSILLAQAGLRFWMPTKDVCKSPARMARLCEAAFHIFWEGH
;
A
#
# COMPACT_ATOMS: atom_id res chain seq x y z
N PHE A 1 -13.49 22.11 -7.82
CA PHE A 1 -12.77 20.82 -7.71
C PHE A 1 -11.46 21.07 -7.01
N GLY A 2 -11.48 20.98 -5.68
CA GLY A 2 -10.30 21.23 -4.85
C GLY A 2 -9.33 20.07 -4.96
N GLU A 3 -8.04 20.39 -5.12
CA GLU A 3 -6.95 19.43 -5.05
C GLU A 3 -6.96 18.76 -3.68
N PHE A 4 -7.42 17.51 -3.62
CA PHE A 4 -7.11 16.62 -2.51
C PHE A 4 -5.64 16.24 -2.64
N VAL A 5 -4.76 17.15 -2.26
CA VAL A 5 -3.38 16.81 -1.91
C VAL A 5 -3.50 15.96 -0.65
N LEU A 6 -3.28 14.66 -0.82
CA LEU A 6 -3.09 13.71 0.28
C LEU A 6 -1.79 14.09 1.01
N SER A 7 -1.84 15.16 1.80
CA SER A 7 -0.79 15.52 2.73
C SER A 7 -0.94 14.61 3.96
N PHE A 8 -0.26 13.48 3.92
CA PHE A 8 -0.01 12.66 5.09
C PHE A 8 1.18 13.28 5.83
N ASN A 9 1.16 13.40 7.16
CA ASN A 9 2.37 13.80 7.91
C ASN A 9 3.56 12.83 7.70
N SER A 10 3.32 11.61 7.20
CA SER A 10 4.38 10.69 6.73
C SER A 10 4.99 11.09 5.39
N ASN A 11 4.29 11.91 4.57
CA ASN A 11 4.84 12.42 3.32
C ASN A 11 5.96 13.42 3.53
N ASP A 12 6.08 14.09 4.69
CA ASP A 12 7.21 15.00 4.92
C ASP A 12 8.53 14.24 5.14
N HIS A 13 8.46 13.07 5.79
CA HIS A 13 9.61 12.17 5.87
C HIS A 13 9.88 11.46 4.53
N LEU A 14 8.85 11.04 3.80
CA LEU A 14 9.05 10.45 2.46
C LEU A 14 9.55 11.47 1.44
N ALA A 15 9.06 12.71 1.46
CA ALA A 15 9.53 13.80 0.59
C ALA A 15 10.99 14.18 0.89
N SER A 16 11.40 14.11 2.16
CA SER A 16 12.81 14.28 2.54
C SER A 16 13.69 13.18 1.97
N VAL A 17 13.25 11.92 2.00
CA VAL A 17 14.00 10.78 1.43
C VAL A 17 13.89 10.74 -0.11
N CYS A 18 12.81 11.30 -0.69
CA CYS A 18 12.60 11.45 -2.14
C CYS A 18 13.68 12.28 -2.85
N THR A 19 14.44 13.11 -2.13
CA THR A 19 15.56 13.86 -2.72
C THR A 19 16.80 13.01 -2.99
N SER A 20 16.86 11.77 -2.46
CA SER A 20 18.06 10.93 -2.47
C SER A 20 17.93 9.66 -3.33
N PHE A 21 16.76 9.38 -3.90
CA PHE A 21 16.58 8.16 -4.69
C PHE A 21 17.08 8.34 -6.14
N PRO A 22 17.70 7.31 -6.74
CA PRO A 22 17.97 7.30 -8.16
C PRO A 22 16.65 7.43 -8.94
N PHE A 23 16.62 8.37 -9.90
CA PHE A 23 15.48 8.71 -10.77
C PHE A 23 14.59 7.55 -11.29
N PRO A 24 15.06 6.32 -11.61
CA PRO A 24 14.17 5.23 -12.05
C PRO A 24 13.22 4.69 -10.96
N PHE A 25 13.59 4.75 -9.68
CA PHE A 25 12.79 4.17 -8.58
C PHE A 25 11.56 5.02 -8.25
N HIS A 26 11.69 6.34 -8.34
CA HIS A 26 10.59 7.27 -8.09
C HIS A 26 9.45 7.10 -9.13
N TYR A 27 9.79 6.82 -10.38
CA TYR A 27 8.80 6.58 -11.44
C TYR A 27 8.06 5.25 -11.24
N ALA A 28 8.78 4.18 -10.86
CA ALA A 28 8.17 2.88 -10.59
C ALA A 28 7.23 2.92 -9.38
N TYR A 29 7.63 3.57 -8.29
CA TYR A 29 6.82 3.70 -7.08
C TYR A 29 5.55 4.55 -7.33
N SER A 30 5.68 5.69 -8.00
CA SER A 30 4.52 6.53 -8.33
C SER A 30 3.54 5.83 -9.30
N LYS A 31 4.03 5.01 -10.23
CA LYS A 31 3.20 4.17 -11.10
C LYS A 31 2.48 3.06 -10.32
N TRP A 32 3.17 2.45 -9.35
CA TRP A 32 2.58 1.46 -8.46
C TRP A 32 1.47 2.07 -7.58
N LEU A 33 1.72 3.22 -6.95
CA LEU A 33 0.71 3.95 -6.16
C LEU A 33 -0.53 4.32 -6.98
N LYS A 34 -0.37 4.73 -8.25
CA LYS A 34 -1.51 4.96 -9.16
C LYS A 34 -2.32 3.68 -9.41
N THR A 35 -1.66 2.54 -9.48
CA THR A 35 -2.32 1.23 -9.60
C THR A 35 -3.07 0.86 -8.34
N VAL A 36 -2.49 1.11 -7.16
CA VAL A 36 -3.15 0.91 -5.86
C VAL A 36 -4.38 1.82 -5.73
N ALA A 37 -4.27 3.10 -6.08
CA ALA A 37 -5.39 4.04 -6.05
C ALA A 37 -6.54 3.60 -6.97
N ARG A 38 -6.21 3.14 -8.19
CA ARG A 38 -7.20 2.57 -9.12
C ARG A 38 -7.84 1.30 -8.55
N TRP A 39 -7.05 0.45 -7.92
CA TRP A 39 -7.53 -0.78 -7.29
C TRP A 39 -8.51 -0.48 -6.14
N ILE A 40 -8.22 0.50 -5.29
CA ILE A 40 -9.14 0.97 -4.24
C ILE A 40 -10.45 1.48 -4.87
N GLY A 41 -10.34 2.28 -5.94
CA GLY A 41 -11.50 2.82 -6.67
C GLY A 41 -12.33 1.75 -7.39
N SER A 42 -11.72 0.64 -7.81
CA SER A 42 -12.41 -0.49 -8.44
C SER A 42 -13.21 -1.37 -7.46
N SER A 43 -13.24 -1.00 -6.16
CA SER A 43 -13.97 -1.68 -5.09
C SER A 43 -13.65 -3.18 -5.02
N PRO A 44 -12.54 -3.60 -4.36
CA PRO A 44 -12.29 -5.01 -4.10
C PRO A 44 -13.48 -5.63 -3.33
N PRO A 45 -13.69 -6.96 -3.44
CA PRO A 45 -14.84 -7.63 -2.84
C PRO A 45 -14.97 -7.27 -1.36
N ALA A 46 -15.99 -6.47 -1.04
CA ALA A 46 -16.06 -5.65 0.18
C ALA A 46 -16.12 -6.45 1.49
N GLN A 47 -16.30 -7.77 1.42
CA GLN A 47 -16.39 -8.67 2.57
C GLN A 47 -15.16 -9.55 2.77
N GLN A 48 -14.24 -9.64 1.80
CA GLN A 48 -13.10 -10.52 1.96
C GLN A 48 -12.05 -9.92 2.92
N PRO A 49 -11.40 -10.77 3.74
CA PRO A 49 -10.28 -10.36 4.57
C PRO A 49 -9.17 -9.75 3.72
N ILE A 50 -8.56 -8.67 4.20
CA ILE A 50 -7.44 -8.01 3.52
C ILE A 50 -6.29 -8.99 3.22
N TYR A 51 -6.08 -9.99 4.08
CA TYR A 51 -5.09 -11.04 3.86
C TYR A 51 -5.32 -11.81 2.55
N ASN A 52 -6.53 -12.32 2.33
CA ASN A 52 -6.85 -13.07 1.11
C ASN A 52 -6.76 -12.16 -0.11
N VAL A 53 -7.22 -10.92 0.04
CA VAL A 53 -7.22 -9.95 -1.05
C VAL A 53 -5.81 -9.50 -1.44
N ILE A 54 -4.83 -9.52 -0.54
CA ILE A 54 -3.43 -9.23 -0.92
C ILE A 54 -2.79 -10.50 -1.49
N LYS A 55 -2.97 -11.65 -0.83
CA LYS A 55 -2.39 -12.94 -1.22
C LYS A 55 -2.84 -13.42 -2.61
N GLU A 56 -4.11 -13.23 -2.95
CA GLU A 56 -4.73 -13.80 -4.17
C GLU A 56 -4.75 -12.80 -5.34
N ASN A 57 -4.37 -11.53 -5.10
CA ASN A 57 -4.51 -10.48 -6.08
C ASN A 57 -3.26 -10.31 -6.94
N THR A 58 -3.46 -10.52 -8.24
CA THR A 58 -2.43 -10.41 -9.28
C THR A 58 -2.18 -8.98 -9.75
N GLY A 59 -2.89 -7.99 -9.20
CA GLY A 59 -2.75 -6.58 -9.54
C GLY A 59 -1.64 -5.87 -8.74
N PRO A 60 -1.95 -4.87 -7.90
CA PRO A 60 -0.94 -4.08 -7.20
C PRO A 60 -0.12 -4.88 -6.17
N TRP A 61 -0.64 -6.03 -5.72
CA TRP A 61 -0.02 -6.88 -4.71
C TRP A 61 0.67 -8.12 -5.30
N SER A 62 0.88 -8.15 -6.61
CA SER A 62 1.60 -9.22 -7.27
C SER A 62 3.01 -9.37 -6.69
N GLY A 63 3.39 -10.58 -6.31
CA GLY A 63 4.65 -10.89 -5.63
C GLY A 63 4.53 -11.02 -4.11
N PHE A 64 3.46 -10.53 -3.49
CA PHE A 64 3.21 -10.74 -2.06
C PHE A 64 2.59 -12.12 -1.80
N GLY A 65 3.44 -13.13 -1.62
CA GLY A 65 3.02 -14.47 -1.20
C GLY A 65 2.41 -14.50 0.21
N ALA A 66 2.01 -15.69 0.66
CA ALA A 66 1.39 -15.88 1.98
C ALA A 66 2.24 -15.36 3.16
N TYR A 67 3.57 -15.50 3.04
CA TYR A 67 4.55 -15.04 4.03
C TYR A 67 4.75 -13.52 3.98
N LEU A 68 5.01 -12.96 2.80
CA LEU A 68 5.18 -11.51 2.67
C LEU A 68 3.91 -10.75 3.04
N THR A 69 2.74 -11.32 2.76
CA THR A 69 1.45 -10.76 3.18
C THR A 69 1.31 -10.72 4.70
N SER A 70 1.81 -11.72 5.43
CA SER A 70 1.72 -11.69 6.90
C SER A 70 2.66 -10.68 7.52
N ILE A 71 3.88 -10.54 6.99
CA ILE A 71 4.82 -9.49 7.39
C ILE A 71 4.24 -8.11 7.10
N LEU A 72 3.70 -7.92 5.89
CA LEU A 72 3.10 -6.66 5.47
C LEU A 72 1.99 -6.20 6.43
N LEU A 73 1.07 -7.10 6.77
CA LEU A 73 -0.02 -6.77 7.68
C LEU A 73 0.48 -6.53 9.11
N ALA A 74 1.50 -7.26 9.55
CA ALA A 74 2.11 -7.06 10.85
C ALA A 74 2.78 -5.67 10.95
N GLN A 75 3.58 -5.28 9.94
CA GLN A 75 4.21 -3.96 9.87
C GLN A 75 3.19 -2.82 9.75
N ALA A 76 2.11 -3.03 8.98
CA ALA A 76 1.03 -2.05 8.86
C ALA A 76 0.15 -1.95 10.13
N GLY A 77 0.31 -2.86 11.10
CA GLY A 77 -0.51 -2.93 12.31
C GLY A 77 -1.96 -3.32 12.02
N LEU A 78 -2.19 -4.13 10.98
CA LEU A 78 -3.50 -4.57 10.53
C LEU A 78 -3.77 -6.02 10.91
N ARG A 79 -5.03 -6.32 11.23
CA ARG A 79 -5.47 -7.69 11.57
C ARG A 79 -5.76 -8.47 10.29
N PHE A 80 -5.38 -9.74 10.25
CA PHE A 80 -5.57 -10.64 9.10
C PHE A 80 -7.03 -10.72 8.62
N TRP A 81 -7.97 -10.76 9.56
CA TRP A 81 -9.40 -10.87 9.30
C TRP A 81 -10.10 -9.52 9.07
N MET A 82 -9.35 -8.41 9.04
CA MET A 82 -9.95 -7.10 8.83
C MET A 82 -10.59 -7.04 7.43
N PRO A 83 -11.86 -6.61 7.32
CA PRO A 83 -12.50 -6.46 6.02
C PRO A 83 -11.75 -5.46 5.16
N THR A 84 -11.49 -5.81 3.90
CA THR A 84 -10.79 -4.93 2.95
C THR A 84 -11.45 -3.55 2.84
N LYS A 85 -12.79 -3.50 2.90
CA LYS A 85 -13.55 -2.24 2.89
C LYS A 85 -13.13 -1.29 4.02
N ASP A 86 -12.80 -1.80 5.20
CA ASP A 86 -12.49 -0.99 6.39
C ASP A 86 -11.03 -0.50 6.36
N VAL A 87 -10.17 -1.18 5.61
CA VAL A 87 -8.82 -0.74 5.28
C VAL A 87 -8.88 0.34 4.21
N CYS A 88 -9.62 0.12 3.13
CA CYS A 88 -9.76 1.07 2.02
C CYS A 88 -10.47 2.37 2.41
N LYS A 89 -11.46 2.31 3.32
CA LYS A 89 -12.15 3.51 3.83
C LYS A 89 -11.28 4.40 4.71
N SER A 90 -10.24 3.84 5.33
CA SER A 90 -9.37 4.59 6.24
C SER A 90 -8.06 4.95 5.50
N PRO A 91 -7.90 6.20 5.05
CA PRO A 91 -6.70 6.61 4.33
C PRO A 91 -5.43 6.38 5.14
N ALA A 92 -5.49 6.52 6.47
CA ALA A 92 -4.37 6.25 7.38
C ALA A 92 -3.98 4.76 7.48
N ARG A 93 -4.91 3.82 7.27
CA ARG A 93 -4.59 2.38 7.22
C ARG A 93 -4.00 2.00 5.89
N MET A 94 -4.55 2.55 4.81
CA MET A 94 -4.02 2.34 3.47
C MET A 94 -2.61 2.92 3.31
N ALA A 95 -2.35 4.12 3.84
CA ALA A 95 -1.02 4.72 3.84
C ALA A 95 0.01 3.82 4.53
N ARG A 96 -0.29 3.34 5.74
CA ARG A 96 0.57 2.40 6.48
C ARG A 96 0.79 1.08 5.75
N LEU A 97 -0.23 0.57 5.07
CA LEU A 97 -0.10 -0.63 4.23
C LEU A 97 0.87 -0.37 3.06
N CYS A 98 0.76 0.77 2.39
CA CYS A 98 1.66 1.13 1.29
C CYS A 98 3.09 1.37 1.76
N GLU A 99 3.28 2.02 2.91
CA GLU A 99 4.59 2.26 3.52
C GLU A 99 5.27 0.93 3.88
N ALA A 100 4.54 0.00 4.52
CA ALA A 100 5.05 -1.33 4.84
C ALA A 100 5.41 -2.12 3.57
N ALA A 101 4.60 -2.02 2.51
CA ALA A 101 4.89 -2.68 1.24
C ALA A 101 6.16 -2.15 0.58
N PHE A 102 6.37 -0.83 0.64
CA PHE A 102 7.58 -0.20 0.15
C PHE A 102 8.81 -0.61 0.97
N HIS A 103 8.67 -0.69 2.30
CA HIS A 103 9.74 -1.13 3.19
C HIS A 103 10.19 -2.56 2.89
N ILE A 104 9.24 -3.49 2.74
CA ILE A 104 9.51 -4.89 2.39
C ILE A 104 10.20 -5.00 1.02
N PHE A 105 9.76 -4.21 0.05
CA PHE A 105 10.37 -4.15 -1.28
C PHE A 105 11.80 -3.60 -1.24
N TRP A 106 12.06 -2.62 -0.39
CA TRP A 106 13.37 -1.99 -0.24
C TRP A 106 14.37 -2.86 0.52
N GLU A 107 13.93 -3.54 1.58
CA GLU A 107 14.78 -4.40 2.40
C GLU A 107 15.10 -5.76 1.73
N GLY A 108 14.39 -6.11 0.65
CA GLY A 108 14.71 -7.28 -0.17
C GLY A 108 14.42 -8.60 0.53
N HIS A 109 13.19 -8.75 1.05
CA HIS A 109 12.68 -10.02 1.59
C HIS A 109 12.13 -10.97 0.52
#